data_AF-A0A6I1JGP8-F1
#
_entry.id   AF-A0A6I1JGP8-F1
#
_cell.length_a   1.000
_cell.length_b   1.000
_cell.length_c   1.000
_cell.angle_alpha   90.00
_cell.angle_beta   90.00
_cell.angle_gamma   90.00
#
_symmetry.space_group_name_H-M   'P 1'
#
loop_
_entity.id
_entity.type
_entity.pdbx_description
1 polymer ?
#
loop_
_entity_poly.entity_id
_entity_poly.type
_entity_poly.pdbx_seq_one_letter_code
_entity_poly.pdbx_strand_id
1 'polypeptide(L)'
;MDKRSLSERDICTKFITPALRKAGWDEMLQIREEGSFTKGHIIVRGKLVSHGHAKRADCILYFKPNIPLALIEAKDNTHSVGDGMQQGLDYATTLDIP
;
A
#
# COMPACT_ATOMS: atom_id res chain seq x y z
N MET A 1 10.41 22.81 5.01
CA MET A 1 10.39 21.38 5.41
C MET A 1 11.11 20.63 4.29
N ASP A 2 12.17 19.88 4.59
CA ASP A 2 12.84 19.07 3.58
C ASP A 2 11.96 17.84 3.27
N LYS A 3 11.65 17.59 2.00
CA LYS A 3 10.86 16.42 1.60
C LYS A 3 11.62 15.11 1.83
N ARG A 4 12.96 15.15 1.87
CA ARG A 4 13.81 13.97 2.09
C ARG A 4 13.82 13.47 3.53
N SER A 5 13.36 14.28 4.48
CA SER A 5 13.23 13.86 5.88
C SER A 5 11.87 13.25 6.20
N LEU A 6 11.00 13.08 5.21
CA LEU A 6 9.65 12.55 5.38
C LEU A 6 9.65 11.04 5.20
N SER A 7 8.98 10.34 6.11
CA SER A 7 8.72 8.90 5.97
C SER A 7 7.74 8.61 4.83
N GLU A 8 7.66 7.35 4.40
CA GLU A 8 6.63 6.87 3.46
C GLU A 8 5.22 7.22 3.95
N ARG A 9 4.97 7.05 5.27
CA ARG A 9 3.72 7.44 5.91
C ARG A 9 3.45 8.94 5.80
N ASP A 10 4.46 9.77 6.07
CA ASP A 10 4.32 11.22 5.91
C ASP A 10 3.99 11.60 4.47
N ILE A 11 4.59 10.91 3.50
CA ILE A 11 4.30 11.14 2.08
C ILE A 11 2.87 10.74 1.74
N CYS A 12 2.41 9.60 2.25
CA CYS A 12 1.04 9.14 2.08
C CYS A 12 0.04 10.19 2.62
N THR A 13 0.13 10.52 3.91
CA THR A 13 -0.83 11.42 4.56
C THR A 13 -0.71 12.88 4.10
N LYS A 14 0.50 13.40 3.83
CA LYS A 14 0.70 14.83 3.50
C LYS A 14 0.61 15.13 2.00
N PHE A 15 0.78 14.15 1.13
CA PHE A 15 0.81 14.38 -0.32
C PHE A 15 -0.16 13.48 -1.08
N ILE A 16 -0.17 12.17 -0.84
CA ILE A 16 -1.01 11.23 -1.62
C ILE A 16 -2.49 11.40 -1.28
N THR A 17 -2.87 11.32 0.00
CA THR A 17 -4.28 11.45 0.42
C THR A 17 -4.89 12.78 0.01
N PRO A 18 -4.22 13.94 0.20
CA PRO A 18 -4.73 15.22 -0.30
C PRO A 18 -4.86 15.27 -1.84
N ALA A 19 -3.95 14.62 -2.57
CA ALA A 19 -4.03 14.56 -4.04
C ALA A 19 -5.20 13.70 -4.51
N LEU A 20 -5.45 12.56 -3.87
CA LEU A 20 -6.61 11.71 -4.15
C LEU A 20 -7.93 12.45 -3.87
N ARG A 21 -8.02 13.11 -2.72
CA ARG A 21 -9.18 13.94 -2.37
C ARG A 21 -9.41 15.03 -3.42
N LYS A 22 -8.35 15.71 -3.87
CA LYS A 22 -8.43 16.73 -4.93
C LYS A 22 -8.84 16.14 -6.29
N ALA A 23 -8.49 14.88 -6.56
CA ALA A 23 -8.91 14.15 -7.76
C ALA A 23 -10.37 13.64 -7.67
N GLY A 24 -11.05 13.87 -6.56
CA GLY A 24 -12.48 13.55 -6.39
C GLY A 24 -12.76 12.20 -5.74
N TRP A 25 -11.74 11.53 -5.18
CA TRP A 25 -11.93 10.30 -4.42
C TRP A 25 -12.52 10.60 -3.04
N ASP A 26 -13.52 9.81 -2.64
CA ASP A 26 -14.10 9.86 -1.30
C ASP A 26 -13.21 9.10 -0.31
N GLU A 27 -12.65 9.81 0.66
CA GLU A 27 -11.71 9.25 1.64
C GLU A 27 -12.35 8.22 2.58
N MET A 28 -13.65 8.34 2.87
CA MET A 28 -14.34 7.44 3.78
C MET A 28 -14.85 6.18 3.09
N LEU A 29 -15.16 6.29 1.79
CA LEU A 29 -15.80 5.20 1.04
C LEU A 29 -14.86 4.49 0.06
N GLN A 30 -13.87 5.21 -0.48
CA GLN A 30 -13.08 4.75 -1.61
C GLN A 30 -11.58 4.66 -1.31
N ILE A 31 -11.09 5.24 -0.22
CA ILE A 31 -9.67 5.21 0.15
C ILE A 31 -9.49 4.39 1.41
N ARG A 32 -8.55 3.44 1.39
CA ARG A 32 -8.12 2.73 2.59
C ARG A 32 -6.62 2.88 2.76
N GLU A 33 -6.22 3.70 3.72
CA GLU A 33 -4.83 3.82 4.13
C GLU A 33 -4.39 2.57 4.92
N GLU A 34 -3.13 2.17 4.73
CA GLU A 34 -2.40 1.30 5.63
C GLU A 34 -3.01 -0.10 5.87
N GLY A 35 -3.72 -0.63 4.87
CA GLY A 35 -4.41 -1.90 4.97
C GLY A 35 -3.47 -3.10 4.90
N SER A 36 -3.20 -3.76 6.02
CA SER A 36 -2.69 -5.13 6.00
C SER A 36 -3.75 -6.05 5.39
N PHE A 37 -3.40 -6.75 4.32
CA PHE A 37 -4.35 -7.59 3.57
C PHE A 37 -4.00 -9.08 3.59
N THR A 38 -2.80 -9.44 4.05
CA THR A 38 -2.44 -10.83 4.35
C THR A 38 -2.00 -10.96 5.81
N LYS A 39 -2.20 -12.14 6.41
CA LYS A 39 -1.69 -12.45 7.76
C LYS A 39 -0.24 -12.96 7.75
N GLY A 40 0.46 -12.86 6.61
CA GLY A 40 1.74 -13.51 6.37
C GLY A 40 1.56 -14.98 6.00
N HIS A 41 2.41 -15.49 5.10
CA HIS A 41 2.39 -16.91 4.73
C HIS A 41 2.97 -17.79 5.85
N ILE A 42 2.43 -18.99 6.05
CA ILE A 42 3.02 -19.95 6.98
C ILE A 42 4.28 -20.55 6.35
N ILE A 43 5.42 -20.37 7.02
CA ILE A 43 6.71 -20.92 6.63
C ILE A 43 7.00 -22.13 7.52
N VAL A 44 7.15 -23.31 6.91
CA VAL A 44 7.49 -24.54 7.62
C VAL A 44 8.90 -24.98 7.23
N ARG A 45 9.79 -25.12 8.24
CA ARG A 45 11.15 -25.68 8.08
C ARG A 45 11.39 -26.77 9.12
N GLY A 46 11.20 -28.03 8.72
CA GLY A 46 11.29 -29.17 9.63
C GLY A 46 10.21 -29.11 10.71
N LYS A 47 10.61 -29.01 11.99
CA LYS A 47 9.69 -28.84 13.13
C LYS A 47 9.37 -27.37 13.45
N LEU A 48 10.01 -26.41 12.78
CA LEU A 48 9.78 -24.99 13.01
C LEU A 48 8.63 -24.49 12.12
N VAL A 49 7.64 -23.87 12.74
CA VAL A 49 6.54 -23.16 12.06
C VAL A 49 6.63 -21.70 12.42
N SER A 50 6.77 -20.83 11.43
CA SER A 50 6.73 -19.37 11.60
C SER A 50 5.75 -18.74 10.61
N HIS A 51 5.32 -17.52 10.89
CA HIS A 51 4.59 -16.70 9.93
C HIS A 51 5.59 -15.75 9.26
N GLY A 52 5.53 -15.64 7.94
CA GLY A 52 6.20 -14.58 7.20
C GLY A 52 5.58 -13.23 7.48
N HIS A 53 6.18 -12.17 6.95
CA HIS A 53 5.64 -10.81 7.13
C HIS A 53 4.28 -10.66 6.45
N ALA A 54 3.35 -10.04 7.17
CA ALA A 54 2.10 -9.57 6.61
C ALA A 54 2.38 -8.53 5.51
N LYS A 55 1.79 -8.72 4.34
CA LYS A 55 1.79 -7.71 3.27
C LYS A 55 0.83 -6.59 3.62
N ARG A 56 1.29 -5.35 3.43
CA ARG A 56 0.55 -4.11 3.71
C ARG A 56 0.81 -3.15 2.57
N ALA A 57 -0.27 -2.66 1.97
CA ALA A 57 -0.19 -1.59 0.98
C ALA A 57 -0.39 -0.24 1.68
N ASP A 58 0.24 0.81 1.18
CA ASP A 58 0.11 2.15 1.76
C ASP A 58 -1.28 2.74 1.54
N CYS A 59 -1.84 2.54 0.34
CA CYS A 59 -3.20 2.95 0.02
C CYS A 59 -3.85 1.99 -0.98
N ILE A 60 -5.11 1.61 -0.72
CA ILE A 60 -5.94 0.86 -1.65
C ILE A 60 -7.13 1.73 -2.06
N LEU A 61 -7.36 1.84 -3.36
CA LEU A 61 -8.47 2.57 -3.95
C LEU A 61 -9.59 1.61 -4.33
N TYR A 62 -10.81 1.97 -3.98
CA TYR A 62 -12.01 1.17 -4.19
C TYR A 62 -12.97 1.91 -5.13
N PHE A 63 -13.40 1.24 -6.19
CA PHE A 63 -14.47 1.79 -7.03
C PHE A 63 -15.81 1.81 -6.26
N LYS A 64 -16.06 0.75 -5.49
CA LYS A 64 -17.18 0.57 -4.55
C LYS A 64 -16.68 -0.18 -3.32
N PRO A 65 -17.40 -0.13 -2.18
CA PRO A 65 -17.04 -0.94 -1.03
C PRO A 65 -16.77 -2.40 -1.42
N ASN A 66 -15.62 -2.93 -1.03
CA ASN A 66 -15.13 -4.28 -1.34
C ASN A 66 -14.79 -4.57 -2.81
N ILE A 67 -14.76 -3.59 -3.70
CA ILE A 67 -14.27 -3.73 -5.09
C ILE A 67 -13.00 -2.88 -5.25
N PRO A 68 -11.81 -3.45 -5.01
CA PRO A 68 -10.57 -2.71 -5.17
C PRO A 68 -10.31 -2.46 -6.66
N LEU A 69 -9.86 -1.25 -6.99
CA LEU A 69 -9.58 -0.82 -8.36
C LEU A 69 -8.08 -0.60 -8.60
N ALA A 70 -7.37 -0.13 -7.58
CA ALA A 70 -5.96 0.22 -7.68
C ALA A 70 -5.32 0.19 -6.28
N LEU A 71 -4.00 0.12 -6.25
CA LEU A 71 -3.20 0.36 -5.04
C LEU A 71 -2.12 1.38 -5.31
N ILE A 72 -1.65 2.02 -4.26
CA ILE A 72 -0.54 2.96 -4.30
C ILE A 72 0.49 2.49 -3.27
N GLU A 73 1.73 2.35 -3.74
CA GLU A 73 2.91 2.13 -2.91
C GLU A 73 3.69 3.44 -2.86
N ALA A 74 3.80 4.01 -1.66
CA ALA A 74 4.58 5.21 -1.40
C ALA A 74 6.04 4.81 -1.14
N LYS A 75 6.96 5.67 -1.57
CA LYS A 75 8.37 5.57 -1.20
C LYS A 75 8.83 6.90 -0.64
N ASP A 76 9.76 6.84 0.31
CA ASP A 76 10.41 8.05 0.79
C ASP A 76 11.15 8.76 -0.35
N ASN A 77 11.42 10.04 -0.17
CA ASN A 77 12.01 10.86 -1.23
C ASN A 77 13.54 10.62 -1.40
N THR A 78 14.07 9.52 -0.84
CA THR A 78 15.43 9.03 -1.06
C THR A 78 15.47 7.87 -2.05
N HIS A 79 14.34 7.21 -2.28
CA HIS A 79 14.17 6.13 -3.24
C HIS A 79 13.78 6.64 -4.63
N SER A 80 14.03 5.81 -5.63
CA SER A 80 13.54 6.02 -6.99
C SER A 80 12.06 5.64 -7.10
N VAL A 81 11.36 6.21 -8.07
CA VAL A 81 9.95 5.87 -8.35
C VAL A 81 9.78 4.38 -8.68
N GLY A 82 10.80 3.72 -9.22
CA GLY A 82 10.76 2.30 -9.59
C GLY A 82 10.91 1.35 -8.40
N ASP A 83 11.40 1.83 -7.25
CA ASP A 83 11.77 0.96 -6.13
C ASP A 83 10.55 0.26 -5.51
N GLY A 84 9.35 0.83 -5.66
CA GLY A 84 8.08 0.24 -5.24
C GLY A 84 7.38 -0.61 -6.31
N MET A 85 7.89 -0.68 -7.55
CA MET A 85 7.14 -1.26 -8.67
C MET A 85 6.90 -2.77 -8.51
N GLN A 86 7.94 -3.54 -8.18
CA GLN A 86 7.81 -4.99 -8.01
C GLN A 86 6.89 -5.33 -6.82
N GLN A 87 7.04 -4.60 -5.71
CA GLN A 87 6.17 -4.74 -4.54
C GLN A 87 4.72 -4.44 -4.88
N GLY A 88 4.47 -3.37 -5.65
CA GLY A 88 3.14 -3.00 -6.11
C GLY A 88 2.51 -4.06 -7.01
N LEU A 89 3.25 -4.62 -7.98
CA LEU A 89 2.77 -5.70 -8.83
C LEU A 89 2.43 -6.97 -8.03
N ASP A 90 3.27 -7.33 -7.07
CA ASP A 90 3.03 -8.48 -6.19
C ASP A 90 1.77 -8.29 -5.34
N TYR A 91 1.52 -7.06 -4.87
CA TYR A 91 0.35 -6.72 -4.07
C TYR A 91 -0.92 -6.68 -4.92
N ALA A 92 -0.85 -6.12 -6.13
CA ALA A 92 -1.98 -6.10 -7.07
C ALA A 92 -2.40 -7.52 -7.44
N THR A 93 -1.43 -8.39 -7.74
CA THR A 93 -1.68 -9.81 -7.99
C THR A 93 -2.31 -10.51 -6.78
N THR A 94 -1.88 -10.19 -5.56
CA THR A 94 -2.41 -10.82 -4.34
C THR A 94 -3.85 -10.37 -4.04
N LEU A 95 -4.19 -9.13 -4.38
CA LEU A 95 -5.49 -8.51 -4.13
C LEU A 95 -6.47 -8.65 -5.31
N ASP A 96 -6.05 -9.30 -6.40
CA ASP A 96 -6.79 -9.41 -7.66
C ASP A 96 -7.22 -8.03 -8.20
N ILE A 97 -6.28 -7.09 -8.13
CA ILE A 97 -6.43 -5.73 -8.66
C ILE A 97 -5.92 -5.73 -10.11
N PRO A 98 -6.71 -5.21 -11.06
CA PRO A 98 -6.35 -5.20 -12.49
C PRO A 98 -5.12 -4.36 -12.83
#